data_AF-A0A9P0BDS4-F1
#
_entry.id   AF-A0A9P0BDS4-F1
#
_cell.length_a   1.000
_cell.length_b   1.000
_cell.length_c   1.000
_cell.angle_alpha   90.00
_cell.angle_beta   90.00
_cell.angle_gamma   90.00
#
_symmetry.space_group_name_H-M   'P 1'
#
loop_
_entity.id
_entity.type
_entity.pdbx_description
1 polymer ?
#
loop_
_entity_poly.entity_id
_entity_poly.type
_entity_poly.pdbx_seq_one_letter_code
_entity_poly.pdbx_strand_id
1 'polypeptide(L)'
;MIAHFIIDNFTLIGIEPEKYGNKNHPLSSRLFTPKENSFNYTFLGIDSDHFSFEVEATNDVHVGLFSKPEATPPWYEIVIGGWGNTKSVLRKDKQDEHGYIVVESQSFGILDKNKPNKLWVRMTRNTIACGFRGEADPFISWWEKGNLPRITYVGFHTGFGSTGKWKVLLPKLSEEGAK
;
A
#
# COMPACT_ATOMS: atom_id res chain seq x y z
N MET A 1 -29.64 0.32 5.28
CA MET A 1 -29.77 1.07 4.01
C MET A 1 -28.40 1.02 3.35
N ILE A 2 -28.25 0.20 2.31
CA ILE A 2 -26.96 -0.03 1.62
C ILE A 2 -26.93 0.95 0.45
N ALA A 3 -25.89 1.78 0.39
CA ALA A 3 -25.64 2.62 -0.78
C ALA A 3 -24.96 1.77 -1.86
N HIS A 4 -25.67 1.49 -2.95
CA HIS A 4 -25.08 0.95 -4.17
C HIS A 4 -24.48 2.10 -4.97
N PHE A 5 -23.21 1.98 -5.34
CA PHE A 5 -22.65 2.73 -6.47
C PHE A 5 -22.08 1.71 -7.46
N ILE A 6 -22.66 1.71 -8.66
CA ILE A 6 -22.12 1.03 -9.85
C ILE A 6 -21.25 2.05 -10.56
N ILE A 7 -19.96 1.74 -10.77
CA ILE A 7 -19.11 2.42 -11.75
C ILE A 7 -18.31 1.33 -12.48
N ASP A 8 -18.31 1.44 -13.81
CA ASP A 8 -17.90 0.45 -14.81
C ASP A 8 -16.52 -0.21 -14.58
N ASN A 9 -16.46 -1.51 -14.88
CA ASN A 9 -15.25 -2.36 -15.02
C ASN A 9 -14.26 -2.48 -13.85
N PHE A 10 -14.61 -2.02 -12.64
CA PHE A 10 -13.86 -2.39 -11.44
C PHE A 10 -14.43 -3.69 -10.84
N THR A 11 -13.57 -4.69 -10.64
CA THR A 11 -13.90 -5.79 -9.73
C THR A 11 -14.09 -5.16 -8.35
N LEU A 12 -15.34 -5.03 -7.91
CA LEU A 12 -15.67 -4.70 -6.53
C LEU A 12 -15.10 -5.83 -5.67
N ILE A 13 -13.95 -5.60 -5.05
CA ILE A 13 -13.46 -6.52 -4.05
C ILE A 13 -14.30 -6.26 -2.81
N GLY A 14 -15.22 -7.18 -2.54
CA GLY A 14 -16.07 -7.12 -1.37
C GLY A 14 -15.24 -6.83 -0.12
N ILE A 15 -15.58 -5.74 0.55
CA ILE A 15 -15.38 -5.67 1.99
C ILE A 15 -16.29 -6.78 2.53
N GLU A 16 -15.75 -7.97 2.81
CA GLU A 16 -16.50 -8.95 3.57
C GLU A 16 -16.48 -8.49 5.03
N PRO A 17 -17.58 -7.98 5.60
CA PRO A 17 -17.70 -7.96 7.05
C PRO A 17 -17.61 -9.42 7.50
N GLU A 18 -16.60 -9.76 8.32
CA GLU A 18 -16.45 -11.12 8.84
C GLU A 18 -17.81 -11.58 9.38
N LYS A 19 -18.33 -12.65 8.77
CA LYS A 19 -19.75 -13.01 8.85
C LYS A 19 -20.20 -13.40 10.27
N TYR A 20 -19.30 -13.61 11.22
CA TYR A 20 -19.63 -13.77 12.64
C TYR A 20 -18.42 -13.43 13.52
N GLY A 21 -18.55 -12.42 14.40
CA GLY A 21 -17.79 -12.38 15.66
C GLY A 21 -16.80 -11.22 15.87
N ASN A 22 -17.20 -10.30 16.75
CA ASN A 22 -16.36 -9.39 17.54
C ASN A 22 -15.95 -8.04 16.89
N LYS A 23 -16.44 -6.95 17.48
CA LYS A 23 -16.18 -5.52 17.15
C LYS A 23 -14.71 -5.09 17.40
N ASN A 24 -13.83 -6.06 17.65
CA ASN A 24 -12.47 -5.84 18.13
C ASN A 24 -11.38 -6.01 17.06
N HIS A 25 -11.68 -6.44 15.84
CA HIS A 25 -10.68 -6.68 14.79
C HIS A 25 -10.46 -5.47 13.86
N PRO A 26 -9.22 -5.26 13.34
CA PRO A 26 -8.94 -4.22 12.34
C PRO A 26 -9.71 -4.49 11.05
N LEU A 27 -10.06 -3.43 10.32
CA LEU A 27 -10.67 -3.57 9.00
C LEU A 27 -9.69 -4.27 8.07
N SER A 28 -10.12 -5.38 7.47
CA SER A 28 -9.30 -6.14 6.54
C SER A 28 -9.91 -6.16 5.14
N SER A 29 -9.08 -5.90 4.14
CA SER A 29 -9.46 -5.98 2.73
C SER A 29 -8.52 -6.95 2.04
N ARG A 30 -9.07 -7.91 1.29
CA ARG A 30 -8.28 -8.78 0.43
C ARG A 30 -8.19 -8.13 -0.94
N LEU A 31 -7.05 -8.16 -1.61
CA LEU A 31 -6.94 -7.63 -2.97
C LEU A 31 -6.18 -8.61 -3.87
N PHE A 32 -6.36 -8.46 -5.17
CA PHE A 32 -5.58 -9.18 -6.18
C PHE A 32 -5.09 -8.21 -7.24
N THR A 33 -3.80 -8.25 -7.55
CA THR A 33 -3.20 -7.48 -8.64
C THR A 33 -2.74 -8.44 -9.73
N PRO A 34 -3.26 -8.31 -10.97
CA PRO A 34 -2.94 -9.24 -12.05
C PRO A 34 -1.50 -9.04 -12.54
N LYS A 35 -1.04 -10.01 -13.34
CA LYS A 35 0.29 -10.03 -13.97
C LYS A 35 0.50 -8.90 -14.98
N GLU A 36 -0.60 -8.41 -15.55
CA GLU A 36 -0.61 -7.44 -16.63
C GLU A 36 -0.04 -6.11 -16.14
N ASN A 37 1.00 -5.63 -16.82
CA ASN A 37 1.70 -4.38 -16.49
C ASN A 37 0.85 -3.17 -16.89
N SER A 38 -0.26 -2.99 -16.19
CA SER A 38 -1.25 -1.96 -16.52
C SER A 38 -1.04 -0.66 -15.75
N PHE A 39 -0.07 -0.60 -14.82
CA PHE A 39 0.15 0.53 -13.90
C PHE A 39 -1.12 0.98 -13.17
N ASN A 40 -2.15 0.13 -13.13
CA ASN A 40 -3.43 0.41 -12.53
C ASN A 40 -3.38 0.01 -11.06
N TYR A 41 -3.52 0.99 -10.17
CA TYR A 41 -3.62 0.75 -8.75
C TYR A 41 -5.02 0.25 -8.39
N THR A 42 -5.06 -0.71 -7.47
CA THR A 42 -6.26 -0.97 -6.67
C THR A 42 -6.23 -0.07 -5.45
N PHE A 43 -7.21 0.84 -5.32
CA PHE A 43 -7.22 1.85 -4.26
C PHE A 43 -8.00 1.42 -3.02
N LEU A 44 -7.50 1.82 -1.85
CA LEU A 44 -8.22 1.81 -0.58
C LEU A 44 -8.14 3.19 0.07
N GLY A 45 -9.28 3.68 0.57
CA GLY A 45 -9.31 4.89 1.40
C GLY A 45 -8.73 4.62 2.79
N ILE A 46 -7.96 5.58 3.31
CA ILE A 46 -7.37 5.52 4.65
C ILE A 46 -7.62 6.83 5.40
N ASP A 47 -7.73 6.74 6.72
CA ASP A 47 -7.80 7.91 7.62
C ASP A 47 -6.88 7.68 8.83
N SER A 48 -5.73 7.06 8.56
CA SER A 48 -4.69 6.77 9.53
C SER A 48 -3.33 7.11 8.93
N ASP A 49 -2.38 7.43 9.79
CA ASP A 49 -0.99 7.70 9.44
C ASP A 49 -0.17 6.41 9.26
N HIS A 50 -0.80 5.24 9.36
CA HIS A 50 -0.15 3.95 9.17
C HIS A 50 -1.13 2.91 8.67
N PHE A 51 -0.61 1.87 8.06
CA PHE A 51 -1.34 0.66 7.73
C PHE A 51 -0.37 -0.52 7.68
N SER A 52 -0.91 -1.73 7.69
CA SER A 52 -0.13 -2.93 7.44
C SER A 52 -0.76 -3.76 6.34
N PHE A 53 0.02 -4.59 5.70
CA PHE A 53 -0.48 -5.51 4.70
C PHE A 53 0.36 -6.77 4.67
N GLU A 54 -0.24 -7.83 4.14
CA GLU A 54 0.43 -9.07 3.81
C GLU A 54 0.36 -9.23 2.29
N VAL A 55 1.47 -9.63 1.65
CA VAL A 55 1.50 -9.86 0.21
C VAL A 55 2.28 -11.12 -0.17
N GLU A 56 1.67 -11.94 -1.02
CA GLU A 56 2.34 -13.00 -1.78
C GLU A 56 2.65 -12.47 -3.18
N ALA A 57 3.92 -12.31 -3.52
CA ALA A 57 4.38 -11.81 -4.82
C ALA A 57 5.82 -12.29 -5.10
N THR A 58 6.24 -12.31 -6.36
CA THR A 58 7.62 -12.69 -6.72
C THR A 58 8.59 -11.52 -6.66
N ASN A 59 8.12 -10.32 -7.02
CA ASN A 59 8.91 -9.09 -7.17
C ASN A 59 7.96 -7.89 -7.36
N ASP A 60 8.52 -6.69 -7.36
CA ASP A 60 7.89 -5.44 -7.77
C ASP A 60 6.52 -5.22 -7.12
N VAL A 61 6.48 -5.21 -5.79
CA VAL A 61 5.30 -4.74 -5.03
C VAL A 61 5.35 -3.23 -4.99
N HIS A 62 4.28 -2.57 -5.47
CA HIS A 62 4.17 -1.12 -5.46
C HIS A 62 3.04 -0.67 -4.54
N VAL A 63 3.37 0.27 -3.66
CA VAL A 63 2.44 0.91 -2.74
C VAL A 63 2.50 2.42 -2.98
N GLY A 64 1.49 2.95 -3.66
CA GLY A 64 1.37 4.38 -3.92
C GLY A 64 0.60 5.10 -2.82
N LEU A 65 1.03 6.32 -2.49
CA LEU A 65 0.41 7.19 -1.49
C LEU A 65 -0.25 8.39 -2.19
N PHE A 66 -1.56 8.56 -2.00
CA PHE A 66 -2.36 9.53 -2.75
C PHE A 66 -3.24 10.40 -1.84
N SER A 67 -3.53 11.63 -2.30
CA SER A 67 -4.54 12.50 -1.68
C SER A 67 -5.95 12.29 -2.26
N LYS A 68 -6.07 11.57 -3.38
CA LYS A 68 -7.34 11.27 -4.08
C LYS A 68 -7.21 9.93 -4.85
N PRO A 69 -8.30 9.20 -5.11
CA PRO A 69 -8.28 7.96 -5.86
C PRO A 69 -8.41 8.24 -7.36
N GLU A 70 -7.46 8.97 -7.94
CA GLU A 70 -7.50 9.42 -9.34
C GLU A 70 -6.29 8.89 -10.12
N ALA A 71 -6.34 8.97 -11.45
CA ALA A 71 -5.24 8.57 -12.35
C ALA A 71 -4.02 9.51 -12.31
N THR A 72 -3.86 10.30 -11.25
CA THR A 72 -2.66 11.11 -11.06
C THR A 72 -1.52 10.24 -10.52
N PRO A 73 -0.25 10.62 -10.77
CA PRO A 73 0.87 10.01 -10.06
C PRO A 73 0.65 10.04 -8.53
N PRO A 74 1.10 9.00 -7.80
CA PRO A 74 1.14 9.07 -6.33
C PRO A 74 2.10 10.17 -5.91
N TRP A 75 1.88 10.78 -4.74
CA TRP A 75 2.88 11.69 -4.18
C TRP A 75 4.20 10.97 -3.89
N TYR A 76 4.07 9.73 -3.42
CA TYR A 76 5.17 8.84 -3.14
C TYR A 76 4.79 7.42 -3.48
N GLU A 77 5.75 6.66 -3.98
CA GLU A 77 5.58 5.25 -4.19
C GLU A 77 6.71 4.46 -3.55
N ILE A 78 6.32 3.45 -2.77
CA ILE A 78 7.23 2.47 -2.21
C ILE A 78 7.25 1.27 -3.15
N VAL A 79 8.42 0.97 -3.71
CA VAL A 79 8.65 -0.26 -4.46
C VAL A 79 9.40 -1.23 -3.55
N ILE A 80 8.85 -2.42 -3.35
CA ILE A 80 9.40 -3.47 -2.51
C ILE A 80 9.78 -4.65 -3.40
N GLY A 81 11.01 -5.14 -3.24
CA GLY A 81 11.49 -6.26 -4.04
C GLY A 81 11.54 -5.94 -5.54
N GLY A 82 11.91 -4.71 -5.89
CA GLY A 82 12.21 -4.31 -7.26
C GLY A 82 13.51 -4.92 -7.80
N TRP A 83 13.77 -4.72 -9.09
CA TRP A 83 14.93 -5.26 -9.81
C TRP A 83 15.12 -6.77 -9.56
N GLY A 84 14.05 -7.53 -9.72
CA GLY A 84 14.06 -8.98 -9.49
C GLY A 84 14.20 -9.34 -8.01
N ASN A 85 13.49 -8.62 -7.12
CA ASN A 85 13.48 -8.89 -5.69
C ASN A 85 14.83 -8.65 -4.99
N THR A 86 15.58 -7.64 -5.44
CA THR A 86 16.92 -7.31 -4.91
C THR A 86 16.97 -5.97 -4.20
N LYS A 87 16.05 -5.06 -4.50
CA LYS A 87 16.07 -3.69 -3.98
C LYS A 87 14.69 -3.20 -3.59
N SER A 88 14.63 -2.30 -2.63
CA SER A 88 13.44 -1.54 -2.31
C SER A 88 13.77 -0.05 -2.45
N VAL A 89 12.81 0.74 -2.92
CA VAL A 89 12.98 2.19 -3.08
C VAL A 89 11.75 2.92 -2.59
N LEU A 90 11.96 4.14 -2.12
CA LEU A 90 10.91 5.15 -2.10
C LEU A 90 11.23 6.15 -3.22
N ARG A 91 10.24 6.45 -4.05
CA ARG A 91 10.31 7.50 -5.06
C ARG A 91 9.20 8.53 -4.86
N LYS A 92 9.45 9.73 -5.34
CA LYS A 92 8.41 10.75 -5.56
C LYS A 92 7.84 10.54 -6.96
N ASP A 93 6.53 10.66 -7.10
CA ASP A 93 5.78 10.36 -8.32
C ASP A 93 5.93 8.89 -8.78
N LYS A 94 5.26 8.50 -9.88
CA LYS A 94 5.33 7.14 -10.44
C LYS A 94 6.56 6.98 -11.35
N GLN A 95 6.76 5.76 -11.91
CA GLN A 95 7.80 5.49 -12.93
C GLN A 95 7.50 6.15 -14.29
N ASP A 96 7.30 7.45 -14.32
CA ASP A 96 7.28 8.21 -15.55
C ASP A 96 8.45 9.21 -15.57
N GLU A 97 8.45 10.09 -16.55
CA GLU A 97 9.51 11.07 -16.79
C GLU A 97 9.74 12.07 -15.64
N HIS A 98 8.85 12.12 -14.65
CA HIS A 98 8.96 13.03 -13.51
C HIS A 98 9.35 12.33 -12.20
N GLY A 99 9.27 11.00 -12.14
CA GLY A 99 9.58 10.24 -10.93
C GLY A 99 11.07 10.13 -10.63
N TYR A 100 11.44 10.28 -9.35
CA TYR A 100 12.82 10.09 -8.89
C TYR A 100 12.91 9.41 -7.53
N ILE A 101 13.93 8.57 -7.37
CA ILE A 101 14.21 7.83 -6.12
C ILE A 101 14.77 8.80 -5.08
N VAL A 102 14.17 8.80 -3.89
CA VAL A 102 14.64 9.60 -2.74
C VAL A 102 15.39 8.74 -1.71
N VAL A 103 15.10 7.45 -1.64
CA VAL A 103 15.89 6.48 -0.86
C VAL A 103 15.83 5.10 -1.51
N GLU A 104 16.95 4.38 -1.43
CA GLU A 104 17.11 3.00 -1.86
C GLU A 104 17.68 2.16 -0.71
N SER A 105 17.26 0.90 -0.64
CA SER A 105 17.81 -0.09 0.28
C SER A 105 17.92 -1.44 -0.42
N GLN A 106 18.99 -2.18 -0.13
CA GLN A 106 19.12 -3.56 -0.59
C GLN A 106 18.14 -4.46 0.18
N SER A 107 17.38 -5.28 -0.54
CA SER A 107 16.32 -6.10 0.04
C SER A 107 16.20 -7.44 -0.70
N PHE A 108 17.28 -8.21 -0.72
CA PHE A 108 17.34 -9.49 -1.42
C PHE A 108 16.33 -10.48 -0.85
N GLY A 109 15.44 -11.00 -1.71
CA GLY A 109 14.49 -12.04 -1.32
C GLY A 109 13.40 -11.57 -0.35
N ILE A 110 13.11 -10.26 -0.30
CA ILE A 110 12.11 -9.70 0.62
C ILE A 110 10.68 -10.19 0.32
N LEU A 111 10.41 -10.54 -0.93
CA LEU A 111 9.13 -11.11 -1.37
C LEU A 111 9.22 -12.63 -1.65
N ASP A 112 8.14 -13.33 -1.35
CA ASP A 112 7.92 -14.74 -1.66
C ASP A 112 6.49 -14.94 -2.18
N LYS A 113 6.34 -15.67 -3.28
CA LYS A 113 5.04 -15.97 -3.89
C LYS A 113 4.25 -17.05 -3.17
N ASN A 114 4.89 -17.84 -2.31
CA ASN A 114 4.28 -18.97 -1.59
C ASN A 114 4.02 -18.65 -0.12
N LYS A 115 4.48 -17.48 0.36
CA LYS A 115 4.39 -17.05 1.76
C LYS A 115 3.96 -15.59 1.82
N PRO A 116 2.95 -15.24 2.63
CA PRO A 116 2.61 -13.85 2.90
C PRO A 116 3.76 -13.10 3.59
N ASN A 117 4.22 -12.03 2.97
CA ASN A 117 5.22 -11.12 3.52
C ASN A 117 4.50 -10.00 4.26
N LYS A 118 4.72 -9.90 5.57
CA LYS A 118 3.95 -9.01 6.46
C LYS A 118 4.71 -7.71 6.66
N LEU A 119 4.12 -6.62 6.19
CA LEU A 119 4.77 -5.32 6.09
C LEU A 119 3.91 -4.25 6.76
N TRP A 120 4.54 -3.16 7.15
CA TRP A 120 3.87 -1.94 7.60
C TRP A 120 4.38 -0.73 6.84
N VAL A 121 3.52 0.27 6.70
CA VAL A 121 3.87 1.60 6.21
C VAL A 121 3.40 2.61 7.24
N ARG A 122 4.26 3.57 7.56
CA ARG A 122 3.97 4.71 8.44
C ARG A 122 4.29 6.00 7.70
N MET A 123 3.41 6.97 7.84
CA MET A 123 3.41 8.28 7.18
C MET A 123 3.12 9.32 8.25
N THR A 124 4.14 9.74 8.99
CA THR A 124 3.97 10.81 9.98
C THR A 124 3.99 12.17 9.28
N ARG A 125 4.01 13.28 10.03
CA ARG A 125 3.97 14.64 9.46
C ARG A 125 4.98 14.88 8.33
N ASN A 126 6.17 14.30 8.41
CA ASN A 126 7.28 14.52 7.48
C ASN A 126 8.09 13.25 7.18
N THR A 127 7.64 12.08 7.63
CA THR A 127 8.41 10.84 7.48
C THR A 127 7.57 9.76 6.82
N ILE A 128 8.13 9.11 5.81
CA ILE A 128 7.59 7.87 5.24
C ILE A 128 8.54 6.74 5.62
N ALA A 129 7.99 5.66 6.16
CA ALA A 129 8.77 4.51 6.55
C ALA A 129 8.03 3.21 6.22
N CYS A 130 8.78 2.19 5.79
CA CYS A 130 8.29 0.84 5.53
C CYS A 130 9.20 -0.20 6.20
N GLY A 131 8.59 -1.18 6.86
CA GLY A 131 9.29 -2.21 7.62
C GLY A 131 8.50 -3.51 7.72
N PHE A 132 9.10 -4.52 8.34
CA PHE A 132 8.44 -5.80 8.58
C PHE A 132 7.54 -5.74 9.82
N ARG A 133 6.36 -6.37 9.73
CA ARG A 133 5.44 -6.45 10.87
C ARG A 133 6.07 -7.25 12.00
N GLY A 134 6.17 -6.62 13.17
CA GLY A 134 6.85 -7.17 14.35
C GLY A 134 8.24 -6.57 14.57
N GLU A 135 8.78 -5.88 13.58
CA GLU A 135 10.04 -5.14 13.68
C GLU A 135 9.76 -3.64 13.83
N ALA A 136 10.53 -2.99 14.71
CA ALA A 136 10.44 -1.55 14.93
C ALA A 136 11.15 -0.77 13.83
N ASP A 137 12.31 -1.27 13.40
CA ASP A 137 13.18 -0.60 12.45
C ASP A 137 12.66 -0.77 11.01
N PRO A 138 12.59 0.32 10.23
CA PRO A 138 12.24 0.25 8.81
C PRO A 138 13.43 -0.20 7.96
N PHE A 139 13.16 -0.91 6.85
CA PHE A 139 14.15 -1.13 5.80
C PHE A 139 14.16 0.01 4.76
N ILE A 140 13.12 0.84 4.73
CA ILE A 140 13.03 2.09 3.95
C ILE A 140 12.54 3.21 4.87
N SER A 141 13.27 4.32 4.96
CA SER A 141 12.81 5.52 5.65
C SER A 141 13.28 6.78 4.93
N TRP A 142 12.40 7.77 4.83
CA TRP A 142 12.68 9.06 4.22
C TRP A 142 12.08 10.18 5.06
N TRP A 143 12.89 11.22 5.27
CA TRP A 143 12.45 12.47 5.89
C TRP A 143 12.29 13.55 4.82
N GLU A 144 11.11 14.12 4.74
CA GLU A 144 10.78 15.21 3.82
C GLU A 144 11.12 16.56 4.44
N LYS A 145 11.71 17.47 3.64
CA LYS A 145 12.10 18.81 4.10
C LYS A 145 10.90 19.66 4.55
N GLY A 146 9.70 19.32 4.11
CA GLY A 146 8.43 19.92 4.52
C GLY A 146 7.46 18.89 5.11
N ASN A 147 6.19 19.28 5.19
CA ASN A 147 5.13 18.33 5.57
C ASN A 147 4.77 17.44 4.38
N LEU A 148 4.46 16.18 4.66
CA LEU A 148 3.81 15.33 3.68
C LEU A 148 2.44 15.92 3.30
N PRO A 149 2.00 15.76 2.03
CA PRO A 149 0.63 16.04 1.67
C PRO A 149 -0.31 15.13 2.47
N ARG A 150 -1.58 15.55 2.64
CA ARG A 150 -2.57 14.71 3.30
C ARG A 150 -2.80 13.45 2.45
N ILE A 151 -2.37 12.30 2.95
CA ILE A 151 -2.61 11.00 2.32
C ILE A 151 -3.94 10.47 2.82
N THR A 152 -4.81 10.13 1.89
CA THR A 152 -6.19 9.66 2.16
C THR A 152 -6.53 8.41 1.36
N TYR A 153 -5.65 8.01 0.43
CA TYR A 153 -5.78 6.80 -0.34
C TYR A 153 -4.41 6.13 -0.48
N VAL A 154 -4.44 4.80 -0.47
CA VAL A 154 -3.30 3.96 -0.82
C VAL A 154 -3.66 3.14 -2.05
N GLY A 155 -2.73 3.03 -2.98
CA GLY A 155 -2.88 2.22 -4.17
C GLY A 155 -1.94 1.03 -4.13
N PHE A 156 -2.41 -0.13 -4.56
CA PHE A 156 -1.60 -1.35 -4.67
C PHE A 156 -1.53 -1.82 -6.12
N HIS A 157 -0.33 -2.12 -6.61
CA HIS A 157 -0.13 -2.90 -7.83
C HIS A 157 1.12 -3.77 -7.74
N THR A 158 1.26 -4.70 -8.67
CA THR A 158 2.51 -5.43 -8.92
C THR A 158 3.06 -5.06 -10.30
N GLY A 159 4.39 -5.12 -10.47
CA GLY A 159 5.08 -4.81 -11.72
C GLY A 159 5.62 -6.04 -12.45
N PHE A 160 6.10 -5.83 -13.69
CA PHE A 160 6.96 -6.74 -14.47
C PHE A 160 6.65 -8.25 -14.37
N GLY A 161 5.40 -8.62 -14.60
CA GLY A 161 5.02 -10.03 -14.65
C GLY A 161 4.82 -10.71 -13.29
N SER A 162 4.80 -9.93 -12.21
CA SER A 162 4.42 -10.35 -10.87
C SER A 162 2.91 -10.21 -10.66
N THR A 163 2.33 -11.17 -9.95
CA THR A 163 0.96 -11.08 -9.40
C THR A 163 1.06 -10.82 -7.90
N GLY A 164 0.09 -10.11 -7.34
CA GLY A 164 0.00 -9.91 -5.90
C GLY A 164 -1.31 -10.46 -5.34
N LYS A 165 -1.23 -11.26 -4.27
CA LYS A 165 -2.38 -11.52 -3.39
C LYS A 165 -2.17 -10.77 -2.10
N TRP A 166 -3.13 -9.93 -1.73
CA TRP A 166 -2.96 -8.97 -0.66
C TRP A 166 -3.97 -9.20 0.44
N LYS A 167 -3.56 -8.96 1.68
CA LYS A 167 -4.44 -8.72 2.82
C LYS A 167 -4.01 -7.42 3.49
N VAL A 168 -4.77 -6.35 3.26
CA VAL A 168 -4.52 -5.05 3.85
C VAL A 168 -5.26 -4.97 5.18
N LEU A 169 -4.59 -4.45 6.20
CA LEU A 169 -5.08 -4.23 7.55
C LEU A 169 -5.01 -2.74 7.84
N LEU A 170 -6.17 -2.09 7.84
CA LEU A 170 -6.28 -0.69 8.18
C LEU A 170 -6.51 -0.54 9.70
N PRO A 171 -5.83 0.42 10.37
CA PRO A 171 -6.14 0.77 11.74
C PRO A 171 -7.60 1.16 11.87
N LYS A 172 -8.16 0.96 13.06
CA LYS A 172 -9.49 1.45 13.36
C LYS A 172 -9.49 2.98 13.28
N LEU A 173 -10.56 3.55 12.75
CA LEU A 173 -10.87 4.95 13.01
C LEU A 173 -11.04 5.09 14.53
N SER A 174 -10.28 5.97 15.18
CA SER A 174 -10.53 6.29 16.58
C SER A 174 -11.90 6.97 16.68
N GLU A 175 -12.74 6.55 17.62
CA GLU A 175 -14.05 7.19 17.91
C GLU A 175 -13.92 8.63 18.47
N GLU A 176 -12.72 9.19 18.52
CA GLU A 176 -12.44 10.55 18.98
C GLU A 176 -12.86 11.59 17.93
N GLY A 177 -14.16 11.82 17.85
CA GLY A 177 -14.76 12.85 17.01
C GLY A 177 -16.28 12.96 17.15
N ALA A 178 -16.94 11.99 17.79
CA ALA A 178 -18.35 12.09 18.13
C ALA A 178 -18.53 12.74 19.51
N LYS A 179 -18.36 14.06 19.57
CA LYS A 179 -18.97 14.90 20.61
C LYS A 179 -19.65 16.08 19.96
#